data_AF-A0A1P8SFX6-F1
#
_entry.id   AF-A0A1P8SFX6-F1
#
_cell.length_a   1.000
_cell.length_b   1.000
_cell.length_c   1.000
_cell.angle_alpha   90.00
_cell.angle_beta   90.00
_cell.angle_gamma   90.00
#
_symmetry.space_group_name_H-M   'P 1'
#
loop_
_entity.id
_entity.type
_entity.pdbx_description
1 polymer ?
#
loop_
_entity_poly.entity_id
_entity_poly.type
_entity_poly.pdbx_seq_one_letter_code
_entity_poly.pdbx_strand_id
1 'polypeptide(L)'
;PVEVAVKIQFPGVADSINSDLDNLAMLLAATKLLPKGLYLDKTIANARMELAWECDYEREAECAQRYRTLLAGDEEAVFAVPRVFPAASGKQVLTMEFMHGIGVTRGIHSFTQEQRDRIGTHILRLCLREITEFRFMQTDPNWTNFLYNAETGRLELLDFGASREYPERFVSLYVRLLYAASKGDREGVRVLSEELGYLTGHESRVMLDAHTQSVLTLAEPFLESAPELYDFRDQTITERVKSFIPVMIKERLA
;
A
#
# COMPACT_ATOMS: atom_id res chain seq x y z
N PRO A 1 -32.65 -12.05 5.76
CA PRO A 1 -31.91 -11.02 6.54
C PRO A 1 -30.56 -10.77 5.88
N VAL A 2 -30.00 -9.56 5.96
CA VAL A 2 -28.63 -9.30 5.48
C VAL A 2 -27.68 -9.54 6.64
N GLU A 3 -26.66 -10.37 6.45
CA GLU A 3 -25.61 -10.60 7.43
C GLU A 3 -24.62 -9.42 7.45
N VAL A 4 -24.11 -9.06 8.63
CA VAL A 4 -23.25 -7.91 8.82
C VAL A 4 -22.01 -8.26 9.64
N ALA A 5 -20.90 -7.60 9.33
CA ALA A 5 -19.71 -7.54 10.17
C ALA A 5 -19.71 -6.22 10.95
N VAL A 6 -19.43 -6.28 12.25
CA VAL A 6 -19.37 -5.10 13.14
C VAL A 6 -17.95 -4.97 13.69
N LYS A 7 -17.19 -4.02 13.16
CA LYS A 7 -15.84 -3.65 13.64
C LYS A 7 -16.02 -2.69 14.82
N ILE A 8 -15.53 -3.09 16.00
CA ILE A 8 -15.66 -2.32 17.24
C ILE A 8 -14.26 -1.95 17.72
N GLN A 9 -14.04 -0.66 17.94
CA GLN A 9 -12.78 -0.15 18.46
C GLN A 9 -12.63 -0.46 19.95
N PHE A 10 -11.41 -0.78 20.41
CA PHE A 10 -11.14 -0.91 21.83
C PHE A 10 -11.33 0.44 22.56
N PRO A 11 -12.01 0.47 23.72
CA PRO A 11 -12.18 1.70 24.47
C PRO A 11 -10.84 2.37 24.82
N GLY A 12 -10.72 3.67 24.55
CA GLY A 12 -9.56 4.48 24.90
C GLY A 12 -8.35 4.37 23.98
N VAL A 13 -8.39 3.55 22.91
CA VAL A 13 -7.24 3.40 22.01
C VAL A 13 -6.88 4.70 21.31
N ALA A 14 -7.86 5.49 20.86
CA ALA A 14 -7.62 6.78 20.22
C ALA A 14 -6.99 7.80 21.19
N ASP A 15 -7.40 7.76 22.46
CA ASP A 15 -6.91 8.67 23.51
C ASP A 15 -5.47 8.32 23.94
N SER A 16 -5.07 7.04 23.83
CA SER A 16 -3.75 6.57 24.27
C SER A 16 -2.65 6.70 23.21
N ILE A 17 -2.98 6.89 21.92
CA ILE A 17 -2.00 6.99 20.81
C ILE A 17 -0.85 7.93 21.16
N ASN A 18 -1.20 9.12 21.66
CA ASN A 18 -0.20 10.15 21.92
C ASN A 18 0.77 9.71 23.02
N SER A 19 0.24 9.23 24.15
CA SER A 19 1.07 8.77 25.27
C SER A 19 1.88 7.53 24.92
N ASP A 20 1.33 6.61 24.13
CA ASP A 20 2.02 5.36 23.76
C ASP A 20 3.18 5.64 22.81
N LEU A 21 3.00 6.54 21.84
CA LEU A 21 4.07 6.97 20.94
C LEU A 21 5.14 7.78 21.64
N ASP A 22 4.76 8.64 22.59
CA ASP A 22 5.72 9.43 23.37
C ASP A 22 6.58 8.52 24.27
N ASN A 23 5.96 7.49 24.89
CA ASN A 23 6.66 6.46 25.65
C ASN A 23 7.60 5.63 24.77
N LEU A 24 7.14 5.22 23.58
CA LEU A 24 7.96 4.49 22.61
C LEU A 24 9.15 5.33 22.14
N ALA A 25 8.94 6.62 21.84
CA ALA A 25 10.00 7.54 21.47
C ALA A 25 11.05 7.68 22.57
N MET A 26 10.61 7.80 23.83
CA MET A 26 11.50 7.87 25.00
C MET A 26 12.34 6.60 25.16
N LEU A 27 11.74 5.42 25.01
CA LEU A 27 12.45 4.14 25.07
C LEU A 27 13.45 3.96 23.92
N LEU A 28 13.07 4.33 22.70
CA LEU A 28 13.95 4.28 21.54
C LEU A 28 15.11 5.27 21.67
N ALA A 29 14.88 6.47 22.21
CA ALA A 29 15.94 7.45 22.46
C ALA A 29 16.88 7.04 23.60
N ALA A 30 16.37 6.36 24.63
CA ALA A 30 17.17 5.84 25.74
C ALA A 30 18.02 4.61 25.35
N THR A 31 17.69 3.95 24.23
CA THR A 31 18.40 2.76 23.74
C THR A 31 19.26 3.08 22.51
N LYS A 32 20.41 2.42 22.34
CA LYS A 32 21.20 2.51 21.09
C LYS A 32 20.62 1.67 19.94
N LEU A 33 19.34 1.34 20.01
CA LEU A 33 18.66 0.45 19.05
C LEU A 33 18.18 1.18 17.79
N LEU A 34 18.20 2.52 17.79
CA LEU A 34 17.88 3.30 16.60
C LEU A 34 18.98 3.14 15.54
N PRO A 35 18.62 2.70 14.32
CA PRO A 35 19.54 2.72 13.18
C PRO A 35 20.06 4.14 12.98
N LYS A 36 21.38 4.29 12.82
CA LYS A 36 21.98 5.59 12.49
C LYS A 36 21.31 6.13 11.22
N GLY A 37 20.65 7.29 11.35
CA GLY A 37 19.99 8.00 10.24
C GLY A 37 18.48 7.91 10.14
N LEU A 38 17.82 7.18 11.06
CA LEU A 38 16.38 7.29 11.20
C LEU A 38 16.05 8.64 11.87
N TYR A 39 15.27 9.49 11.21
CA TYR A 39 14.74 10.71 11.82
C TYR A 39 13.57 10.34 12.74
N LEU A 40 13.89 9.99 13.99
CA LEU A 40 12.93 9.51 14.99
C LEU A 40 11.66 10.39 15.04
N ASP A 41 11.81 11.71 15.07
CA ASP A 41 10.68 12.64 15.14
C ASP A 41 9.73 12.52 13.93
N LYS A 42 10.28 12.40 12.72
CA LYS A 42 9.47 12.20 11.50
C LYS A 42 8.79 10.84 11.50
N THR A 43 9.48 9.80 11.96
CA THR A 43 8.91 8.45 12.09
C THR A 43 7.76 8.43 13.08
N ILE A 44 7.93 9.06 14.25
CA ILE A 44 6.88 9.16 15.28
C ILE A 44 5.71 10.01 14.78
N ALA A 45 5.95 11.12 14.09
CA ALA A 45 4.89 11.95 13.51
C ALA A 45 4.06 11.17 12.47
N ASN A 46 4.71 10.39 11.61
CA ASN A 46 4.02 9.54 10.64
C ASN A 46 3.21 8.46 11.35
N ALA A 47 3.80 7.75 12.31
CA ALA A 47 3.10 6.72 13.08
C ALA A 47 1.86 7.26 13.79
N ARG A 48 1.93 8.49 14.33
CA ARG A 48 0.80 9.17 14.95
C ARG A 48 -0.34 9.41 13.97
N MET A 49 -0.01 9.84 12.75
CA MET A 49 -1.00 10.04 11.70
C MET A 49 -1.65 8.72 11.26
N GLU A 50 -0.85 7.66 11.05
CA GLU A 50 -1.40 6.33 10.70
C GLU A 50 -2.36 5.82 11.78
N LEU A 51 -1.93 5.84 13.05
CA LEU A 51 -2.75 5.34 14.16
C LEU A 51 -4.03 6.18 14.35
N ALA A 52 -3.96 7.48 14.11
CA ALA A 52 -5.14 8.34 14.15
C ALA A 52 -6.15 7.96 13.06
N TRP A 53 -5.68 7.65 11.84
CA TRP A 53 -6.55 7.19 10.75
C TRP A 53 -7.12 5.80 10.98
N GLU A 54 -6.35 4.88 11.55
CA GLU A 54 -6.84 3.56 12.00
C GLU A 54 -7.95 3.66 13.05
N CYS A 55 -8.01 4.79 13.76
CA CYS A 55 -9.03 5.06 14.77
C CYS A 55 -10.24 5.85 14.25
N ASP A 56 -10.23 6.27 12.98
CA ASP A 56 -11.27 7.10 12.38
C ASP A 56 -12.19 6.25 11.49
N TYR A 57 -13.15 5.57 12.13
CA TYR A 57 -14.11 4.70 11.43
C TYR A 57 -15.14 5.46 10.58
N GLU A 58 -15.34 6.76 10.83
CA GLU A 58 -16.18 7.60 9.97
C GLU A 58 -15.47 7.84 8.63
N ARG A 59 -14.17 8.16 8.69
CA ARG A 59 -13.33 8.26 7.50
C ARG A 59 -13.19 6.92 6.76
N GLU A 60 -12.98 5.81 7.46
CA GLU A 60 -12.92 4.48 6.83
C GLU A 60 -14.23 4.14 6.10
N ALA A 61 -15.39 4.46 6.69
CA ALA A 61 -16.70 4.30 6.05
C ALA A 61 -16.85 5.12 4.76
N GLU A 62 -16.40 6.37 4.76
CA GLU A 62 -16.39 7.22 3.56
C GLU A 62 -15.46 6.65 2.48
N CYS A 63 -14.27 6.19 2.87
CA CYS A 63 -13.30 5.57 1.96
C CYS A 63 -13.89 4.31 1.32
N ALA A 64 -14.54 3.44 2.09
CA ALA A 64 -15.22 2.25 1.58
C ALA A 64 -16.31 2.60 0.55
N GLN A 65 -17.12 3.62 0.82
CA GLN A 65 -18.15 4.07 -0.13
C GLN A 65 -17.55 4.66 -1.42
N ARG A 66 -16.44 5.40 -1.30
CA ARG A 66 -15.69 5.92 -2.45
C ARG A 66 -15.14 4.76 -3.30
N TYR A 67 -14.50 3.76 -2.69
CA TYR A 67 -14.03 2.56 -3.38
C TYR A 67 -15.15 1.80 -4.07
N ARG A 68 -16.28 1.61 -3.38
CA ARG A 68 -17.45 0.98 -3.97
C ARG A 68 -17.93 1.70 -5.23
N THR A 69 -17.85 3.03 -5.26
CA THR A 69 -18.22 3.84 -6.43
C THR A 69 -17.19 3.74 -7.54
N LEU A 70 -15.90 3.85 -7.22
CA LEU A 70 -14.80 3.74 -8.19
C LEU A 70 -14.77 2.37 -8.88
N LEU A 71 -15.13 1.31 -8.16
CA LEU A 71 -15.14 -0.06 -8.66
C LEU A 71 -16.49 -0.48 -9.27
N ALA A 72 -17.55 0.34 -9.15
CA ALA A 72 -18.87 0.00 -9.68
C ALA A 72 -18.92 -0.05 -11.22
N GLY A 73 -18.03 0.68 -11.90
CA GLY A 73 -17.94 0.72 -13.37
C GLY A 73 -17.09 -0.39 -13.99
N ASP A 74 -16.60 -1.34 -13.19
CA ASP A 74 -15.78 -2.45 -13.69
C ASP A 74 -16.67 -3.49 -14.41
N GLU A 75 -16.53 -3.60 -15.73
CA GLU A 75 -17.36 -4.48 -16.57
C GLU A 75 -17.27 -5.97 -16.17
N GLU A 76 -16.10 -6.40 -15.70
CA GLU A 76 -15.87 -7.77 -15.24
C GLU A 76 -16.34 -8.01 -13.80
N ALA A 77 -16.78 -6.95 -13.10
CA ALA A 77 -17.21 -6.98 -11.70
C ALA A 77 -16.24 -7.71 -10.75
N VAL A 78 -14.93 -7.63 -11.02
CA VAL A 78 -13.89 -8.39 -10.33
C VAL A 78 -13.89 -8.15 -8.83
N PHE A 79 -14.11 -6.90 -8.41
CA PHE A 79 -14.00 -6.49 -7.02
C PHE A 79 -15.37 -6.27 -6.38
N ALA A 80 -15.51 -6.68 -5.12
CA ALA A 80 -16.66 -6.38 -4.28
C ALA A 80 -16.21 -5.58 -3.06
N VAL A 81 -16.95 -4.52 -2.75
CA VAL A 81 -16.73 -3.68 -1.57
C VAL A 81 -17.98 -3.72 -0.71
N PRO A 82 -17.90 -4.04 0.60
CA PRO A 82 -19.06 -4.23 1.43
C PRO A 82 -19.88 -2.95 1.54
N ARG A 83 -21.20 -3.11 1.57
CA ARG A 83 -22.08 -1.97 1.84
C ARG A 83 -21.88 -1.55 3.30
N VAL A 84 -21.50 -0.31 3.52
CA VAL A 84 -21.52 0.31 4.85
C VAL A 84 -22.97 0.57 5.28
N PHE A 85 -23.27 0.41 6.56
CA PHE A 85 -24.56 0.73 7.16
C PHE A 85 -24.45 1.97 8.07
N PRO A 86 -24.62 3.21 7.55
CA PRO A 86 -24.36 4.42 8.33
C PRO A 86 -25.18 4.54 9.61
N ALA A 87 -26.43 4.05 9.60
CA ALA A 87 -27.30 4.07 10.78
C ALA A 87 -26.82 3.18 11.93
N ALA A 88 -25.89 2.26 11.66
CA ALA A 88 -25.27 1.36 12.64
C ALA A 88 -23.74 1.59 12.73
N SER A 89 -23.26 2.74 12.25
CA SER A 89 -21.86 3.13 12.29
C SER A 89 -21.69 4.48 13.00
N GLY A 90 -20.48 4.76 13.46
CA GLY A 90 -20.06 6.00 14.08
C GLY A 90 -18.59 5.95 14.46
N LYS A 91 -18.15 6.86 15.33
CA LYS A 91 -16.73 7.04 15.69
C LYS A 91 -15.97 5.79 16.11
N GLN A 92 -16.62 4.85 16.79
CA GLN A 92 -15.98 3.66 17.39
C GLN A 92 -16.54 2.34 16.87
N VAL A 93 -17.54 2.40 15.98
CA VAL A 93 -18.23 1.22 15.44
C VAL A 93 -18.41 1.39 13.95
N LEU A 94 -17.95 0.42 13.16
CA LEU A 94 -18.17 0.37 11.72
C LEU A 94 -18.93 -0.92 11.38
N THR A 95 -20.16 -0.76 10.90
CA THR A 95 -21.01 -1.87 10.46
C THR A 95 -21.02 -1.96 8.93
N MET A 96 -20.70 -3.14 8.41
CA MET A 96 -20.56 -3.42 6.98
C MET A 96 -21.24 -4.75 6.60
N GLU A 97 -21.57 -4.90 5.33
CA GLU A 97 -22.04 -6.17 4.76
C GLU A 97 -21.03 -7.29 5.04
N PHE A 98 -21.51 -8.44 5.52
CA PHE A 98 -20.64 -9.58 5.76
C PHE A 98 -20.17 -10.18 4.42
N MET A 99 -18.88 -10.42 4.33
CA MET A 99 -18.20 -10.94 3.14
C MET A 99 -17.81 -12.40 3.38
N HIS A 100 -18.10 -13.27 2.41
CA HIS A 100 -18.06 -14.73 2.59
C HIS A 100 -16.80 -15.39 1.99
N GLY A 101 -15.92 -14.61 1.37
CA GLY A 101 -14.70 -15.09 0.77
C GLY A 101 -13.69 -15.63 1.78
N ILE A 102 -12.68 -16.33 1.24
CA ILE A 102 -11.56 -16.84 2.00
C ILE A 102 -10.39 -15.87 1.84
N GLY A 103 -9.79 -15.46 2.96
CA GLY A 103 -8.62 -14.56 2.94
C GLY A 103 -7.50 -15.11 2.04
N VAL A 104 -7.03 -14.31 1.09
CA VAL A 104 -6.17 -14.76 -0.01
C VAL A 104 -4.85 -15.38 0.49
N THR A 105 -4.31 -14.85 1.59
CA THR A 105 -3.08 -15.35 2.24
C THR A 105 -3.29 -16.68 2.94
N ARG A 106 -4.45 -16.88 3.58
CA ARG A 106 -4.79 -18.14 4.28
C ARG A 106 -5.20 -19.23 3.30
N GLY A 107 -5.90 -18.87 2.23
CA GLY A 107 -6.46 -19.78 1.24
C GLY A 107 -5.50 -20.19 0.13
N ILE A 108 -4.25 -19.72 0.13
CA ILE A 108 -3.33 -19.88 -1.02
C ILE A 108 -3.11 -21.35 -1.43
N HIS A 109 -3.09 -22.27 -0.45
CA HIS A 109 -2.94 -23.71 -0.68
C HIS A 109 -4.24 -24.39 -1.14
N SER A 110 -5.40 -23.79 -0.87
CA SER A 110 -6.70 -24.30 -1.31
C SER A 110 -7.10 -23.82 -2.72
N PHE A 111 -6.43 -22.80 -3.26
CA PHE A 111 -6.73 -22.29 -4.59
C PHE A 111 -6.04 -23.09 -5.70
N THR A 112 -6.67 -23.18 -6.86
CA THR A 112 -6.01 -23.67 -8.08
C THR A 112 -4.96 -22.68 -8.57
N GLN A 113 -4.06 -23.11 -9.46
CA GLN A 113 -3.07 -22.18 -10.05
C GLN A 113 -3.77 -21.05 -10.82
N GLU A 114 -4.80 -21.37 -11.60
CA GLU A 114 -5.60 -20.40 -12.34
C GLU A 114 -6.24 -19.35 -11.41
N GLN A 115 -6.77 -19.77 -10.26
CA GLN A 115 -7.30 -18.84 -9.26
C GLN A 115 -6.20 -17.95 -8.70
N ARG A 116 -5.02 -18.48 -8.37
CA ARG A 116 -3.89 -17.68 -7.89
C ARG A 116 -3.43 -16.65 -8.93
N ASP A 117 -3.34 -17.05 -10.18
CA ASP A 117 -2.93 -16.16 -11.28
C ASP A 117 -3.95 -15.05 -11.49
N ARG A 118 -5.26 -15.40 -11.48
CA ARG A 118 -6.35 -14.42 -11.56
C ARG A 118 -6.29 -13.44 -10.38
N ILE A 119 -6.18 -13.94 -9.15
CA ILE A 119 -6.10 -13.11 -7.94
C ILE A 119 -4.91 -12.15 -8.02
N GLY A 120 -3.70 -12.67 -8.28
CA GLY A 120 -2.48 -11.86 -8.36
C GLY A 120 -2.53 -10.81 -9.47
N THR A 121 -3.04 -11.19 -10.65
CA THR A 121 -3.23 -10.28 -11.79
C THR A 121 -4.15 -9.12 -11.43
N HIS A 122 -5.30 -9.42 -10.82
CA HIS A 122 -6.26 -8.37 -10.48
C HIS A 122 -5.79 -7.51 -9.31
N ILE A 123 -5.13 -8.07 -8.30
CA ILE A 123 -4.52 -7.27 -7.22
C ILE A 123 -3.51 -6.27 -7.80
N LEU A 124 -2.60 -6.73 -8.68
CA LEU A 124 -1.63 -5.83 -9.31
C LEU A 124 -2.32 -4.77 -10.19
N ARG A 125 -3.36 -5.16 -10.94
CA ARG A 125 -4.17 -4.23 -11.72
C ARG A 125 -4.86 -3.19 -10.84
N LEU A 126 -5.40 -3.59 -9.69
CA LEU A 126 -6.00 -2.67 -8.71
C LEU A 126 -4.97 -1.65 -8.24
N CYS A 127 -3.79 -2.10 -7.81
CA CYS A 127 -2.71 -1.20 -7.37
C CYS A 127 -2.33 -0.17 -8.43
N LEU A 128 -2.29 -0.58 -9.71
CA LEU A 128 -2.03 0.36 -10.81
C LEU A 128 -3.19 1.33 -11.03
N ARG A 129 -4.44 0.89 -10.95
CA ARG A 129 -5.63 1.76 -11.09
C ARG A 129 -5.75 2.76 -9.94
N GLU A 130 -5.47 2.34 -8.71
CA GLU A 130 -5.45 3.20 -7.52
C GLU A 130 -4.56 4.43 -7.69
N ILE A 131 -3.42 4.24 -8.35
CA ILE A 131 -2.48 5.32 -8.64
C ILE A 131 -2.90 6.08 -9.89
N THR A 132 -3.09 5.38 -11.02
CA THR A 132 -3.19 6.00 -12.35
C THR A 132 -4.58 6.51 -12.72
N GLU A 133 -5.63 5.90 -12.19
CA GLU A 133 -7.02 6.20 -12.52
C GLU A 133 -7.72 6.91 -11.35
N PHE A 134 -7.62 6.34 -10.15
CA PHE A 134 -8.36 6.84 -8.99
C PHE A 134 -7.67 8.03 -8.31
N ARG A 135 -6.33 8.06 -8.39
CA ARG A 135 -5.47 8.92 -7.54
C ARG A 135 -5.81 8.75 -6.06
N PHE A 136 -6.31 7.58 -5.70
CA PHE A 136 -6.83 7.21 -4.41
C PHE A 136 -6.47 5.75 -4.16
N MET A 137 -5.61 5.52 -3.18
CA MET A 137 -4.95 4.23 -2.98
C MET A 137 -5.04 3.80 -1.52
N GLN A 138 -5.31 2.52 -1.31
CA GLN A 138 -5.21 1.86 -0.03
C GLN A 138 -3.73 1.51 0.20
N THR A 139 -3.11 2.18 1.16
CA THR A 139 -1.66 2.04 1.39
C THR A 139 -1.29 0.94 2.37
N ASP A 140 -2.27 0.31 3.02
CA ASP A 140 -2.05 -0.82 3.92
C ASP A 140 -1.57 -2.06 3.13
N PRO A 141 -0.37 -2.59 3.41
CA PRO A 141 0.14 -3.81 2.76
C PRO A 141 -0.50 -5.12 3.31
N ASN A 142 -1.52 -5.04 4.16
CA ASN A 142 -2.14 -6.22 4.76
C ASN A 142 -3.08 -6.98 3.81
N TRP A 143 -2.51 -7.96 3.12
CA TRP A 143 -3.25 -8.86 2.23
C TRP A 143 -4.30 -9.75 2.91
N THR A 144 -4.39 -9.79 4.24
CA THR A 144 -5.49 -10.51 4.92
C THR A 144 -6.85 -9.84 4.73
N ASN A 145 -6.86 -8.56 4.36
CA ASN A 145 -8.07 -7.76 4.07
C ASN A 145 -8.63 -8.00 2.65
N PHE A 146 -7.99 -8.87 1.86
CA PHE A 146 -8.46 -9.34 0.57
C PHE A 146 -9.01 -10.75 0.72
N LEU A 147 -10.29 -10.93 0.39
CA LEU A 147 -10.91 -12.25 0.35
C LEU A 147 -11.18 -12.65 -1.09
N TYR A 148 -11.05 -13.94 -1.39
CA TYR A 148 -11.53 -14.51 -2.64
C TYR A 148 -12.80 -15.31 -2.39
N ASN A 149 -13.90 -14.90 -3.02
CA ASN A 149 -15.17 -15.60 -2.96
C ASN A 149 -15.29 -16.52 -4.17
N ALA A 150 -15.11 -17.82 -3.95
CA ALA A 150 -15.12 -18.82 -5.02
C ALA A 150 -16.51 -19.04 -5.64
N GLU A 151 -17.59 -18.70 -4.93
CA GLU A 151 -18.96 -18.83 -5.45
C GLU A 151 -19.27 -17.73 -6.46
N THR A 152 -18.77 -16.51 -6.22
CA THR A 152 -18.99 -15.35 -7.09
C THR A 152 -17.82 -15.08 -8.05
N GLY A 153 -16.64 -15.66 -7.79
CA GLY A 153 -15.41 -15.40 -8.51
C GLY A 153 -14.80 -14.01 -8.26
N ARG A 154 -15.24 -13.31 -7.20
CA ARG A 154 -14.85 -11.92 -6.91
C ARG A 154 -13.82 -11.82 -5.80
N LEU A 155 -13.04 -10.73 -5.84
CA LEU A 155 -12.17 -10.27 -4.77
C LEU A 155 -12.93 -9.29 -3.87
N GLU A 156 -13.15 -9.67 -2.62
CA GLU A 156 -13.83 -8.84 -1.63
C GLU A 156 -12.79 -8.04 -0.84
N LEU A 157 -12.94 -6.72 -0.80
CA LEU A 157 -12.01 -5.77 -0.17
C LEU A 157 -12.61 -5.27 1.15
N LEU A 158 -11.94 -5.50 2.28
CA LEU A 158 -12.53 -5.29 3.61
C LEU A 158 -12.10 -4.00 4.32
N ASP A 159 -10.88 -3.55 4.10
CA ASP A 159 -10.26 -2.50 4.90
C ASP A 159 -9.88 -1.32 4.03
N PHE A 160 -10.28 -0.13 4.47
CA PHE A 160 -10.05 1.14 3.78
C PHE A 160 -9.44 2.19 4.71
N GLY A 161 -8.97 1.81 5.91
CA GLY A 161 -8.48 2.71 6.94
C GLY A 161 -7.27 3.54 6.50
N ALA A 162 -6.33 2.93 5.77
CA ALA A 162 -5.15 3.62 5.25
C ALA A 162 -5.32 4.17 3.81
N SER A 163 -6.54 4.43 3.36
CA SER A 163 -6.79 4.99 2.02
C SER A 163 -6.33 6.44 1.92
N ARG A 164 -5.66 6.82 0.82
CA ARG A 164 -5.06 8.16 0.65
C ARG A 164 -5.31 8.70 -0.74
N GLU A 165 -5.60 10.00 -0.81
CA GLU A 165 -5.65 10.73 -2.07
C GLU A 165 -4.29 11.36 -2.40
N TYR A 166 -3.90 11.29 -3.66
CA TYR A 166 -2.64 11.83 -4.16
C TYR A 166 -2.89 13.00 -5.13
N PRO A 167 -2.13 14.11 -4.99
CA PRO A 167 -2.22 15.21 -5.94
C PRO A 167 -1.87 14.78 -7.37
N GLU A 168 -2.55 15.36 -8.35
CA GLU A 168 -2.35 15.06 -9.77
C GLU A 168 -0.89 15.16 -10.22
N ARG A 169 -0.20 16.22 -9.77
CA ARG A 169 1.21 16.43 -10.09
C ARG A 169 2.08 15.27 -9.60
N PHE A 170 1.83 14.77 -8.40
CA PHE A 170 2.58 13.64 -7.84
C PHE A 170 2.34 12.39 -8.69
N VAL A 171 1.07 12.07 -8.96
CA VAL A 171 0.71 10.88 -9.76
C VAL A 171 1.30 10.95 -11.16
N SER A 172 1.19 12.09 -11.85
CA SER A 172 1.74 12.29 -13.20
C SER A 172 3.25 12.03 -13.24
N LEU A 173 4.00 12.60 -12.29
CA LEU A 173 5.45 12.38 -12.19
C LEU A 173 5.78 10.94 -11.83
N TYR A 174 5.04 10.33 -10.91
CA TYR A 174 5.25 8.94 -10.49
C TYR A 174 5.00 7.95 -11.63
N VAL A 175 3.94 8.15 -12.42
CA VAL A 175 3.67 7.32 -13.61
C VAL A 175 4.76 7.48 -14.66
N ARG A 176 5.23 8.71 -14.90
CA ARG A 176 6.37 8.95 -15.80
C ARG A 176 7.64 8.25 -15.29
N LEU A 177 7.86 8.22 -13.98
CA LEU A 177 9.00 7.53 -13.36
C LEU A 177 8.92 6.02 -13.61
N LEU A 178 7.77 5.40 -13.37
CA LEU A 178 7.55 3.97 -13.65
C LEU A 178 7.72 3.64 -15.13
N TYR A 179 7.24 4.52 -16.02
CA TYR A 179 7.42 4.36 -17.47
C TYR A 179 8.88 4.49 -17.90
N ALA A 180 9.63 5.46 -17.37
CA ALA A 180 11.06 5.57 -17.63
C ALA A 180 11.80 4.32 -17.15
N ALA A 181 11.44 3.80 -15.97
CA ALA A 181 12.02 2.59 -15.42
C ALA A 181 11.74 1.35 -16.28
N SER A 182 10.52 1.21 -16.82
CA SER A 182 10.15 0.10 -17.72
C SER A 182 10.84 0.17 -19.09
N LYS A 183 11.38 1.34 -19.45
CA LYS A 183 12.25 1.53 -20.63
C LYS A 183 13.74 1.43 -20.32
N GLY A 184 14.12 1.15 -19.07
CA GLY A 184 15.53 1.11 -18.67
C GLY A 184 16.22 2.48 -18.68
N ASP A 185 15.44 3.57 -18.73
CA ASP A 185 15.95 4.94 -18.82
C ASP A 185 16.44 5.42 -17.44
N ARG A 186 17.73 5.14 -17.16
CA ARG A 186 18.38 5.53 -15.89
C ARG A 186 18.33 7.04 -15.65
N GLU A 187 18.51 7.83 -16.71
CA GLU A 187 18.57 9.29 -16.58
C GLU A 187 17.19 9.88 -16.35
N GLY A 188 16.17 9.37 -17.05
CA GLY A 188 14.77 9.69 -16.77
C GLY A 188 14.37 9.34 -15.34
N VAL A 189 14.78 8.16 -14.84
CA VAL A 189 14.55 7.75 -13.44
C VAL A 189 15.18 8.73 -12.46
N ARG A 190 16.43 9.17 -12.69
CA ARG A 190 17.10 10.16 -11.85
C ARG A 190 16.34 11.48 -11.83
N VAL A 191 16.12 12.09 -13.00
CA VAL A 191 15.49 13.41 -13.13
C VAL A 191 14.11 13.44 -12.50
N LEU A 192 13.29 12.42 -12.78
CA LEU A 192 11.93 12.35 -12.22
C LEU A 192 11.94 12.10 -10.70
N SER A 193 12.93 11.35 -10.19
CA SER A 193 13.10 11.16 -8.75
C SER A 193 13.50 12.44 -8.02
N GLU A 194 14.25 13.33 -8.67
CA GLU A 194 14.54 14.69 -8.15
C GLU A 194 13.29 15.56 -8.18
N GLU A 195 12.52 15.56 -9.27
CA GLU A 195 11.27 16.33 -9.38
C GLU A 195 10.20 15.89 -8.36
N LEU A 196 10.17 14.59 -8.04
CA LEU A 196 9.32 13.99 -6.99
C LEU A 196 9.83 14.26 -5.57
N GLY A 197 11.07 14.75 -5.43
CA GLY A 197 11.71 15.00 -4.13
C GLY A 197 12.19 13.73 -3.41
N TYR A 198 12.29 12.60 -4.12
CA TYR A 198 12.96 11.39 -3.58
C TYR A 198 14.47 11.61 -3.49
N LEU A 199 15.02 12.35 -4.46
CA LEU A 199 16.39 12.83 -4.51
C LEU A 199 16.40 14.36 -4.40
N THR A 200 17.49 14.91 -3.88
CA THR A 200 17.75 16.35 -3.76
C THR A 200 18.64 16.88 -4.88
N GLY A 201 19.27 16.00 -5.66
CA GLY A 201 20.25 16.32 -6.70
C GLY A 201 21.68 16.47 -6.17
N HIS A 202 21.89 16.28 -4.87
CA HIS A 202 23.18 16.44 -4.19
C HIS A 202 23.69 15.13 -3.57
N GLU A 203 23.02 14.03 -3.86
CA GLU A 203 23.36 12.71 -3.35
C GLU A 203 24.74 12.24 -3.81
N SER A 204 25.41 11.44 -2.97
CA SER A 204 26.61 10.72 -3.38
C SER A 204 26.28 9.82 -4.58
N ARG A 205 27.27 9.58 -5.45
CA ARG A 205 27.10 8.67 -6.60
C ARG A 205 26.60 7.28 -6.17
N VAL A 206 27.02 6.81 -5.00
CA VAL A 206 26.62 5.52 -4.44
C VAL A 206 25.13 5.50 -4.08
N MET A 207 24.63 6.58 -3.44
CA MET A 207 23.21 6.72 -3.12
C MET A 207 22.38 6.80 -4.40
N LEU A 208 22.79 7.65 -5.35
CA LEU A 208 22.11 7.82 -6.62
C LEU A 208 22.00 6.50 -7.39
N ASP A 209 23.09 5.75 -7.48
CA ASP A 209 23.11 4.45 -8.15
C ASP A 209 22.23 3.43 -7.42
N ALA A 210 22.23 3.40 -6.09
CA ALA A 210 21.37 2.52 -5.30
C ALA A 210 19.88 2.83 -5.48
N HIS A 211 19.49 4.11 -5.42
CA HIS A 211 18.12 4.55 -5.65
C HIS A 211 17.67 4.20 -7.07
N THR A 212 18.43 4.62 -8.08
CA THR A 212 18.11 4.37 -9.49
C THR A 212 17.99 2.87 -9.78
N GLN A 213 18.91 2.06 -9.27
CA GLN A 213 18.86 0.61 -9.44
C GLN A 213 17.67 -0.02 -8.75
N SER A 214 17.27 0.47 -7.57
CA SER A 214 16.09 -0.03 -6.87
C SER A 214 14.79 0.20 -7.67
N VAL A 215 14.65 1.37 -8.31
CA VAL A 215 13.49 1.70 -9.15
C VAL A 215 13.48 0.85 -10.42
N LEU A 216 14.64 0.64 -11.06
CA LEU A 216 14.75 -0.20 -12.25
C LEU A 216 14.44 -1.67 -11.94
N THR A 217 14.90 -2.17 -10.79
CA THR A 217 14.60 -3.53 -10.35
C THR A 217 13.11 -3.76 -10.10
N LEU A 218 12.38 -2.75 -9.58
CA LEU A 218 10.92 -2.81 -9.47
C LEU A 218 10.23 -2.90 -10.83
N ALA A 219 10.81 -2.32 -11.88
CA ALA A 219 10.22 -2.29 -13.22
C ALA A 219 10.49 -3.54 -14.07
N GLU A 220 11.27 -4.51 -13.55
CA GLU A 220 11.64 -5.73 -14.29
C GLU A 220 10.47 -6.50 -14.91
N PRO A 221 9.31 -6.69 -14.25
CA PRO A 221 8.16 -7.36 -14.85
C PRO A 221 7.52 -6.60 -16.02
N PHE A 222 7.88 -5.33 -16.19
CA PHE A 222 7.30 -4.42 -17.19
C PHE A 222 8.29 -4.03 -18.28
N LEU A 223 9.49 -4.60 -18.28
CA LEU A 223 10.48 -4.36 -19.34
C LEU A 223 9.99 -4.91 -20.68
N GLU A 224 10.42 -4.30 -21.77
CA GLU A 224 10.13 -4.79 -23.12
C GLU A 224 10.74 -6.18 -23.40
N SER A 225 11.82 -6.52 -22.68
CA SER A 225 12.45 -7.83 -22.71
C SER A 225 11.83 -8.85 -21.75
N ALA A 226 10.85 -8.44 -20.93
CA ALA A 226 10.18 -9.36 -20.01
C ALA A 226 9.31 -10.36 -20.79
N PRO A 227 9.13 -11.59 -20.28
CA PRO A 227 8.19 -12.52 -20.87
C PRO A 227 6.76 -11.96 -20.81
N GLU A 228 5.90 -12.40 -21.72
CA GLU A 228 4.47 -12.04 -21.73
C GLU A 228 3.77 -12.36 -20.41
N LEU A 229 4.16 -13.49 -19.79
CA LEU A 229 3.76 -13.88 -18.44
C LEU A 229 4.98 -13.85 -17.53
N TYR A 230 4.94 -12.97 -16.53
CA TYR A 230 5.98 -12.90 -15.51
C TYR A 230 5.67 -13.84 -14.34
N ASP A 231 6.54 -14.81 -14.09
CA ASP A 231 6.40 -15.74 -12.96
C ASP A 231 6.94 -15.12 -11.66
N PHE A 232 6.04 -14.86 -10.71
CA PHE A 232 6.37 -14.28 -9.41
C PHE A 232 6.78 -15.31 -8.35
N ARG A 233 6.73 -16.63 -8.62
CA ARG A 233 6.97 -17.68 -7.60
C ARG A 233 8.33 -17.57 -6.92
N ASP A 234 9.38 -17.40 -7.73
CA ASP A 234 10.78 -17.39 -7.27
C ASP A 234 11.45 -16.02 -7.55
N GLN A 235 10.65 -14.96 -7.63
CA GLN A 235 11.15 -13.61 -7.88
C GLN A 235 12.06 -13.12 -6.74
N THR A 236 13.08 -12.36 -7.09
CA THR A 236 14.04 -11.74 -6.14
C THR A 236 13.94 -10.23 -6.10
N ILE A 237 12.98 -9.62 -6.81
CA ILE A 237 12.80 -8.17 -6.91
C ILE A 237 12.68 -7.56 -5.51
N THR A 238 11.80 -8.10 -4.67
CA THR A 238 11.54 -7.53 -3.34
C THR A 238 12.80 -7.54 -2.46
N GLU A 239 13.54 -8.64 -2.46
CA GLU A 239 14.77 -8.79 -1.68
C GLU A 239 15.87 -7.87 -2.20
N ARG A 240 16.04 -7.77 -3.53
CA ARG A 240 17.02 -6.89 -4.15
C ARG A 240 16.70 -5.42 -3.88
N VAL A 241 15.44 -4.99 -4.00
CA VAL A 241 15.02 -3.62 -3.64
C VAL A 241 15.35 -3.32 -2.18
N LYS A 242 15.01 -4.24 -1.26
CA LYS A 242 15.32 -4.09 0.17
C LYS A 242 16.83 -4.01 0.44
N SER A 243 17.65 -4.70 -0.34
CA SER A 243 19.11 -4.69 -0.18
C SER A 243 19.74 -3.30 -0.43
N PHE A 244 19.06 -2.41 -1.15
CA PHE A 244 19.52 -1.03 -1.36
C PHE A 244 19.20 -0.10 -0.17
N ILE A 245 18.24 -0.44 0.69
CA ILE A 245 17.80 0.42 1.81
C ILE A 245 18.95 0.77 2.76
N PRO A 246 19.79 -0.18 3.24
CA PRO A 246 20.90 0.16 4.12
C PRO A 246 21.90 1.14 3.48
N VAL A 247 22.16 1.01 2.18
CA VAL A 247 23.05 1.90 1.43
C VAL A 247 22.45 3.30 1.37
N MET A 248 21.18 3.40 0.97
CA MET A 248 20.47 4.68 0.90
C MET A 248 20.43 5.40 2.26
N ILE A 249 20.17 4.67 3.35
CA ILE A 249 20.17 5.27 4.71
C ILE A 249 21.57 5.76 5.11
N LYS A 250 22.61 4.96 4.86
CA LYS A 250 23.99 5.31 5.23
C LYS A 250 24.46 6.57 4.49
N GLU A 251 24.22 6.64 3.19
CA GLU A 251 24.71 7.72 2.34
C GLU A 251 23.87 9.00 2.45
N ARG A 252 22.63 8.92 2.94
CA ARG A 252 21.78 10.10 3.20
C ARG A 252 22.27 10.95 4.38
N LEU A 253 23.17 10.41 5.20
CA LEU A 253 23.78 11.09 6.34
C LEU A 253 25.18 11.66 6.06
N ALA A 254 25.69 11.47 4.84
CA ALA A 254 27.03 11.87 4.44
C ALA A 254 27.02 13.22 3.72
#